data_AF-A0A3N9RSB3-F1
#
_entry.id   AF-A0A3N9RSB3-F1
#
_cell.length_a   1.000
_cell.length_b   1.000
_cell.length_c   1.000
_cell.angle_alpha   90.00
_cell.angle_beta   90.00
_cell.angle_gamma   90.00
#
_symmetry.space_group_name_H-M   'P 1'
#
loop_
_entity.id
_entity.type
_entity.pdbx_description
1 polymer ?
#
loop_
_entity_poly.entity_id
_entity_poly.type
_entity_poly.pdbx_seq_one_letter_code
_entity_poly.pdbx_strand_id
1 'polypeptide(L)'
;MAESNARYYDSRDPLGLTGDFITAPEISQMFGELIGLWLTDIWTRAGAPYPVHYVELGPGRGTLARDVLRVMRRQGMAPAVHFVEGSTALRAIQREHHPDANWHDDLSTLPADAPLLIVANEFLDALPVHQLVKTAAGWRERLVGMHEGRLAPVVGARPMDAAVAMGGTVSAALAALIADAPDGAILESSPASAAAVRAVAERLAAQGGAALFIDYGHTAPRLGSTLQAVRAHRKVDAFAMPGEADLTAHVDFAAMAETAEAGGARWMGTAEQGHWLHALGIGARAQALARSAPAQVATLNAALDRLTGESQMGALFKVMGLANPGWPAGAGFAR
;
A
#
# COMPACT_ATOMS: atom_id res chain seq x y z
N MET A 1 16.56 -5.61 -0.35
CA MET A 1 15.31 -5.04 -0.92
C MET A 1 15.44 -3.55 -1.15
N ALA A 2 15.61 -2.72 -0.10
CA ALA A 2 15.70 -1.25 -0.23
C ALA A 2 16.67 -0.75 -1.32
N GLU A 3 17.94 -1.15 -1.28
CA GLU A 3 18.94 -0.70 -2.28
C GLU A 3 18.60 -1.16 -3.71
N SER A 4 18.07 -2.38 -3.86
CA SER A 4 17.64 -2.92 -5.14
C SER A 4 16.48 -2.10 -5.70
N ASN A 5 15.46 -1.82 -4.89
CA ASN A 5 14.29 -1.05 -5.32
C ASN A 5 14.67 0.40 -5.61
N ALA A 6 15.49 1.05 -4.78
CA ALA A 6 15.98 2.40 -5.05
C ALA A 6 16.66 2.49 -6.42
N ARG A 7 17.55 1.55 -6.75
CA ARG A 7 18.17 1.49 -8.07
C ARG A 7 17.16 1.23 -9.19
N TYR A 8 16.23 0.32 -8.96
CA TYR A 8 15.20 -0.04 -9.93
C TYR A 8 14.31 1.17 -10.30
N TYR A 9 13.75 1.86 -9.31
CA TYR A 9 12.85 3.01 -9.47
C TYR A 9 13.54 4.31 -9.93
N ASP A 10 14.86 4.43 -9.75
CA ASP A 10 15.63 5.56 -10.30
C ASP A 10 16.07 5.35 -11.75
N SER A 11 16.18 4.10 -12.20
CA SER A 11 16.82 3.77 -13.49
C SER A 11 15.87 3.81 -14.70
N ARG A 12 14.55 3.74 -14.49
CA ARG A 12 13.53 3.69 -15.55
C ARG A 12 12.13 3.95 -15.01
N ASP A 13 11.16 4.15 -15.91
CA ASP A 13 9.73 4.08 -15.60
C ASP A 13 9.25 2.61 -15.68
N PRO A 14 8.90 1.96 -14.55
CA PRO A 14 8.51 0.56 -14.53
C PRO A 14 7.00 0.33 -14.74
N LEU A 15 6.18 1.38 -14.90
CA LEU A 15 4.72 1.28 -14.82
C LEU A 15 4.03 1.15 -16.18
N GLY A 16 2.95 0.35 -16.23
CA GLY A 16 2.00 0.28 -17.34
C GLY A 16 2.20 -0.90 -18.30
N LEU A 17 1.46 -0.91 -19.41
CA LEU A 17 1.43 -2.00 -20.41
C LEU A 17 2.78 -2.27 -21.11
N THR A 18 3.68 -1.29 -21.08
CA THR A 18 5.05 -1.41 -21.62
C THR A 18 6.11 -1.44 -20.51
N GLY A 19 5.69 -1.33 -19.25
CA GLY A 19 6.52 -1.45 -18.06
C GLY A 19 6.59 -2.89 -17.56
N ASP A 20 7.03 -3.07 -16.32
CA ASP A 20 7.21 -4.38 -15.69
C ASP A 20 5.94 -4.87 -14.96
N PHE A 21 5.03 -3.97 -14.56
CA PHE A 21 3.73 -4.29 -13.93
C PHE A 21 2.64 -3.23 -14.17
N ILE A 22 1.38 -3.62 -13.94
CA ILE A 22 0.19 -2.79 -14.12
C ILE A 22 -0.53 -2.66 -12.76
N THR A 23 -0.68 -1.43 -12.28
CA THR A 23 -1.33 -1.09 -11.01
C THR A 23 -2.83 -0.79 -11.18
N ALA A 24 -3.59 -0.80 -10.09
CA ALA A 24 -5.04 -0.53 -10.13
C ALA A 24 -5.43 0.81 -10.82
N PRO A 25 -4.72 1.93 -10.60
CA PRO A 25 -5.01 3.20 -11.29
C PRO A 25 -4.84 3.13 -12.81
N GLU A 26 -3.92 2.31 -13.31
CA GLU A 26 -3.66 2.14 -14.75
C GLU A 26 -4.69 1.22 -15.43
N ILE A 27 -5.41 0.40 -14.66
CA ILE A 27 -6.45 -0.50 -15.18
C ILE A 27 -7.72 0.27 -15.51
N SER A 28 -8.18 1.17 -14.63
CA SER A 28 -9.41 1.92 -14.87
C SER A 28 -9.57 3.16 -13.99
N GLN A 29 -10.08 4.23 -14.61
CA GLN A 29 -10.51 5.45 -13.92
C GLN A 29 -11.53 5.19 -12.80
N MET A 30 -12.30 4.09 -12.86
CA MET A 30 -13.30 3.76 -11.84
C MET A 30 -12.66 3.62 -10.45
N PHE A 31 -11.43 3.11 -10.38
CA PHE A 31 -10.72 2.94 -9.12
C PHE A 31 -10.44 4.28 -8.44
N GLY A 32 -9.78 5.20 -9.16
CA GLY A 32 -9.49 6.54 -8.63
C GLY A 32 -10.74 7.38 -8.38
N GLU A 33 -11.80 7.20 -9.17
CA GLU A 33 -13.08 7.88 -8.93
C GLU A 33 -13.73 7.48 -7.62
N LEU A 34 -13.73 6.19 -7.27
CA LEU A 34 -14.31 5.72 -6.02
C LEU A 34 -13.48 6.12 -4.80
N ILE A 35 -12.15 6.10 -4.90
CA ILE A 35 -11.27 6.63 -3.85
C ILE A 35 -11.53 8.12 -3.64
N GLY A 36 -11.65 8.89 -4.73
CA GLY A 36 -11.99 10.31 -4.65
C GLY A 36 -13.34 10.55 -3.97
N LEU A 37 -14.36 9.76 -4.32
CA LEU A 37 -15.68 9.83 -3.68
C LEU A 37 -15.60 9.47 -2.19
N TRP A 38 -14.85 8.43 -1.82
CA TRP A 38 -14.68 8.02 -0.43
C TRP A 38 -14.03 9.12 0.41
N LEU A 39 -12.96 9.75 -0.11
CA LEU A 39 -12.26 10.84 0.57
C LEU A 39 -13.14 12.10 0.69
N THR A 40 -13.89 12.44 -0.36
CA THR A 40 -14.83 13.56 -0.29
C THR A 40 -15.97 13.29 0.70
N ASP A 41 -16.53 12.08 0.72
CA ASP A 41 -17.63 11.73 1.61
C ASP A 41 -17.20 11.82 3.09
N ILE A 42 -16.06 11.21 3.44
CA ILE A 42 -15.58 11.25 4.83
C ILE A 42 -15.22 12.67 5.28
N TRP A 43 -14.60 13.46 4.40
CA TRP A 43 -14.31 14.88 4.65
C TRP A 43 -15.57 15.71 4.83
N THR A 44 -16.58 15.52 3.97
CA THR A 44 -17.87 16.22 4.05
C THR A 44 -18.56 15.92 5.37
N ARG A 45 -18.61 14.64 5.76
CA ARG A 45 -19.22 14.21 7.03
C ARG A 45 -18.41 14.61 8.26
N ALA A 46 -17.12 14.90 8.10
CA ALA A 46 -16.29 15.50 9.14
C ALA A 46 -16.51 17.02 9.30
N GLY A 47 -17.47 17.60 8.58
CA GLY A 47 -17.80 19.03 8.64
C GLY A 47 -17.13 19.87 7.56
N ALA A 48 -16.57 19.24 6.53
CA ALA A 48 -15.91 19.91 5.40
C ALA A 48 -14.83 20.94 5.82
N PRO A 49 -13.89 20.58 6.72
CA PRO A 49 -12.89 21.51 7.23
C PRO A 49 -12.00 22.06 6.10
N TYR A 50 -11.66 23.35 6.21
CA TYR A 50 -10.70 24.05 5.36
C TYR A 50 -9.71 24.87 6.20
N PRO A 51 -8.40 24.90 5.85
CA PRO A 51 -7.78 24.20 4.71
C PRO A 51 -7.82 22.67 4.84
N VAL A 52 -7.55 21.95 3.74
CA VAL A 52 -7.44 20.48 3.70
C VAL A 52 -6.38 20.07 2.67
N HIS A 53 -5.64 19.01 2.98
CA HIS A 53 -4.53 18.52 2.18
C HIS A 53 -4.82 17.13 1.62
N TYR A 54 -4.61 16.94 0.31
CA TYR A 54 -4.59 15.62 -0.32
C TYR A 54 -3.14 15.16 -0.39
N VAL A 55 -2.88 13.96 0.14
CA VAL A 55 -1.53 13.39 0.17
C VAL A 55 -1.55 12.03 -0.53
N GLU A 56 -0.63 11.81 -1.46
CA GLU A 56 -0.41 10.48 -2.05
C GLU A 56 1.02 10.00 -1.74
N LEU A 57 1.13 8.81 -1.15
CA LEU A 57 2.42 8.16 -0.88
C LEU A 57 2.77 7.25 -2.05
N GLY A 58 3.91 7.50 -2.70
CA GLY A 58 4.33 6.77 -3.89
C GLY A 58 3.34 6.89 -5.06
N PRO A 59 3.06 8.10 -5.58
CA PRO A 59 2.00 8.29 -6.58
C PRO A 59 2.30 7.70 -7.97
N GLY A 60 3.48 7.13 -8.19
CA GLY A 60 3.90 6.60 -9.49
C GLY A 60 3.85 7.69 -10.56
N ARG A 61 2.99 7.52 -11.57
CA ARG A 61 2.78 8.53 -12.64
C ARG A 61 1.81 9.66 -12.24
N GLY A 62 1.22 9.62 -11.05
CA GLY A 62 0.16 10.54 -10.62
C GLY A 62 -1.21 10.26 -11.25
N THR A 63 -1.42 9.07 -11.82
CA THR A 63 -2.67 8.67 -12.48
C THR A 63 -3.83 8.60 -11.49
N LEU A 64 -3.59 8.07 -10.29
CA LEU A 64 -4.58 8.01 -9.22
C LEU A 64 -4.99 9.41 -8.76
N ALA A 65 -4.02 10.26 -8.39
CA ALA A 65 -4.25 11.67 -8.07
C ALA A 65 -5.12 12.38 -9.13
N ARG A 66 -4.87 12.16 -10.42
CA ARG A 66 -5.65 12.80 -11.49
C ARG A 66 -7.13 12.48 -11.38
N ASP A 67 -7.48 11.21 -11.19
CA ASP A 67 -8.88 10.77 -11.11
C ASP A 67 -9.52 11.16 -9.76
N VAL A 68 -8.78 11.04 -8.66
CA VAL A 68 -9.20 11.48 -7.32
C VAL A 68 -9.51 12.98 -7.32
N LEU A 69 -8.55 13.82 -7.72
CA LEU A 69 -8.69 15.28 -7.73
C LEU A 69 -9.77 15.76 -8.70
N ARG A 70 -10.01 15.04 -9.81
CA ARG A 70 -11.12 15.32 -10.72
C ARG A 70 -12.47 15.12 -10.04
N VAL A 71 -12.62 14.07 -9.23
CA VAL A 71 -13.83 13.83 -8.44
C VAL A 71 -13.98 14.86 -7.34
N MET A 72 -12.93 15.10 -6.56
CA MET A 72 -12.94 16.08 -5.46
C MET A 72 -13.40 17.46 -5.95
N ARG A 73 -12.85 17.95 -7.07
CA ARG A 73 -13.25 19.23 -7.67
C ARG A 73 -14.72 19.29 -8.07
N ARG A 74 -15.28 18.20 -8.62
CA ARG A 74 -16.71 18.12 -8.97
C ARG A 74 -17.62 18.20 -7.74
N GLN A 75 -17.10 17.81 -6.57
CA GLN A 75 -17.81 17.89 -5.29
C GLN A 75 -17.50 19.19 -4.52
N GLY A 76 -16.84 20.17 -5.16
CA GLY A 76 -16.50 21.45 -4.52
C GLY A 76 -15.30 21.37 -3.57
N MET A 77 -14.50 20.30 -3.63
CA MET A 77 -13.29 20.15 -2.84
C MET A 77 -12.03 20.43 -3.67
N ALA A 78 -11.22 21.39 -3.23
CA ALA A 78 -9.96 21.78 -3.87
C ALA A 78 -8.82 21.77 -2.83
N PRO A 79 -8.29 20.58 -2.46
CA PRO A 79 -7.22 20.47 -1.48
C PRO A 79 -5.88 20.94 -2.06
N ALA A 80 -4.96 21.38 -1.20
CA ALA A 80 -3.55 21.46 -1.59
C ALA A 80 -3.01 20.03 -1.79
N VAL A 81 -2.22 19.83 -2.84
CA VAL A 81 -1.75 18.51 -3.26
C VAL A 81 -0.32 18.28 -2.80
N HIS A 82 -0.08 17.13 -2.17
CA HIS A 82 1.21 16.73 -1.64
C HIS A 82 1.55 15.31 -2.10
N PHE A 83 2.74 15.13 -2.66
CA PHE A 83 3.25 13.83 -3.08
C PHE A 83 4.49 13.48 -2.27
N VAL A 84 4.49 12.29 -1.65
CA VAL A 84 5.68 11.72 -1.01
C VAL A 84 6.31 10.74 -1.99
N GLU A 85 7.41 11.15 -2.61
CA GLU A 85 8.04 10.45 -3.74
C GLU A 85 9.55 10.61 -3.67
N GLY A 86 10.33 9.52 -3.66
CA GLY A 86 11.80 9.60 -3.65
C GLY A 86 12.43 9.70 -5.04
N SER A 87 11.78 9.16 -6.07
CA SER A 87 12.34 9.05 -7.42
C SER A 87 12.31 10.38 -8.16
N THR A 88 13.49 10.88 -8.53
CA THR A 88 13.62 12.12 -9.31
C THR A 88 12.96 12.01 -10.69
N ALA A 89 12.99 10.84 -11.31
CA ALA A 89 12.37 10.56 -12.61
C ALA A 89 10.84 10.61 -12.52
N LEU A 90 10.25 9.96 -11.52
CA LEU A 90 8.80 10.00 -11.31
C LEU A 90 8.30 11.40 -10.95
N ARG A 91 9.05 12.16 -10.13
CA ARG A 91 8.73 13.58 -9.86
C ARG A 91 8.67 14.42 -11.13
N ALA A 92 9.53 14.16 -12.13
CA ALA A 92 9.48 14.87 -13.40
C ALA A 92 8.17 14.59 -14.17
N ILE A 93 7.77 13.32 -14.26
CA ILE A 93 6.50 12.90 -14.89
C ILE A 93 5.30 13.50 -14.14
N GLN A 94 5.31 13.43 -12.81
CA GLN A 94 4.22 13.96 -11.98
C GLN A 94 4.05 15.47 -12.16
N ARG A 95 5.14 16.25 -12.31
CA ARG A 95 5.11 17.70 -12.55
C ARG A 95 4.40 18.09 -13.84
N GLU A 96 4.50 17.27 -14.88
CA GLU A 96 3.81 17.51 -16.15
C GLU A 96 2.29 17.42 -16.00
N HIS A 97 1.81 16.57 -15.09
CA HIS A 97 0.38 16.32 -14.87
C HIS A 97 -0.22 17.08 -13.68
N HIS A 98 0.60 17.43 -12.70
CA HIS A 98 0.21 18.07 -11.45
C HIS A 98 1.18 19.21 -11.11
N PRO A 99 1.25 20.29 -11.92
CA PRO A 99 2.24 21.35 -11.75
C PRO A 99 2.11 22.11 -10.41
N ASP A 100 0.93 22.09 -9.81
CA ASP A 100 0.63 22.78 -8.55
C ASP A 100 0.84 21.90 -7.29
N ALA A 101 1.32 20.66 -7.46
CA ALA A 101 1.62 19.77 -6.34
C ALA A 101 2.89 20.17 -5.59
N ASN A 102 3.00 19.74 -4.34
CA ASN A 102 4.20 19.87 -3.51
C ASN A 102 4.84 18.49 -3.34
N TRP A 103 6.15 18.39 -3.53
CA TRP A 103 6.88 17.12 -3.39
C TRP A 103 7.66 17.07 -2.08
N HIS A 104 7.60 15.90 -1.45
CA HIS A 104 8.21 15.60 -0.17
C HIS A 104 9.05 14.33 -0.30
N ASP A 105 10.23 14.31 0.31
CA ASP A 105 11.06 13.10 0.38
C ASP A 105 10.48 12.09 1.39
N ASP A 106 9.83 12.59 2.43
CA ASP A 106 9.18 11.80 3.47
C ASP A 106 8.02 12.58 4.15
N LEU A 107 7.31 11.90 5.04
CA LEU A 107 6.15 12.43 5.78
C LEU A 107 6.48 13.61 6.71
N SER A 108 7.74 13.82 7.12
CA SER A 108 8.13 14.82 8.12
C SER A 108 7.93 16.26 7.65
N THR A 109 7.98 16.48 6.33
CA THR A 109 7.85 17.81 5.72
C THR A 109 6.43 18.16 5.28
N LEU A 110 5.47 17.24 5.47
CA LEU A 110 4.06 17.51 5.18
C LEU A 110 3.52 18.63 6.08
N PRO A 111 2.52 19.41 5.63
CA PRO A 111 1.92 20.49 6.40
C PRO A 111 1.14 19.98 7.63
N ALA A 112 1.26 20.68 8.75
CA ALA A 112 0.66 20.32 10.05
C ALA A 112 -0.53 21.22 10.46
N ASP A 113 -0.98 22.09 9.57
CA ASP A 113 -1.96 23.15 9.81
C ASP A 113 -3.41 22.77 9.46
N ALA A 114 -3.62 21.61 8.85
CA ALA A 114 -4.94 21.16 8.41
C ALA A 114 -5.06 19.62 8.30
N PRO A 115 -6.28 19.08 8.26
CA PRO A 115 -6.50 17.65 8.10
C PRO A 115 -5.87 17.07 6.82
N LEU A 116 -5.40 15.82 6.91
CA LEU A 116 -4.82 15.08 5.79
C LEU A 116 -5.80 14.05 5.22
N LEU A 117 -5.96 14.04 3.90
CA LEU A 117 -6.67 13.00 3.15
C LEU A 117 -5.62 12.19 2.38
N ILE A 118 -5.20 11.07 2.95
CA ILE A 118 -4.02 10.31 2.49
C ILE A 118 -4.44 9.07 1.70
N VAL A 119 -3.74 8.79 0.60
CA VAL A 119 -3.82 7.51 -0.10
C VAL A 119 -2.42 6.95 -0.31
N ALA A 120 -2.28 5.64 -0.10
CA ALA A 120 -1.08 4.87 -0.38
C ALA A 120 -1.51 3.60 -1.12
N ASN A 121 -1.34 3.56 -2.44
CA ASN A 121 -1.68 2.42 -3.29
C ASN A 121 -0.41 1.74 -3.76
N GLU A 122 -0.23 0.45 -3.47
CA GLU A 122 0.97 -0.32 -3.86
C GLU A 122 2.26 0.42 -3.44
N PHE A 123 2.26 0.87 -2.19
CA PHE A 123 3.35 1.64 -1.58
C PHE A 123 4.07 0.80 -0.52
N LEU A 124 3.33 0.01 0.25
CA LEU A 124 3.88 -0.71 1.40
C LEU A 124 4.60 -1.99 0.97
N ASP A 125 4.15 -2.63 -0.12
CA ASP A 125 4.76 -3.84 -0.69
C ASP A 125 6.20 -3.62 -1.20
N ALA A 126 6.51 -2.41 -1.65
CA ALA A 126 7.82 -2.01 -2.14
C ALA A 126 8.82 -1.68 -1.01
N LEU A 127 8.35 -1.57 0.24
CA LEU A 127 9.19 -1.28 1.39
C LEU A 127 9.95 -2.52 1.89
N PRO A 128 11.17 -2.35 2.43
CA PRO A 128 12.04 -3.47 2.76
C PRO A 128 11.51 -4.35 3.89
N VAL A 129 11.50 -5.67 3.63
CA VAL A 129 11.22 -6.69 4.64
C VAL A 129 12.49 -7.29 5.25
N HIS A 130 12.37 -7.72 6.50
CA HIS A 130 13.28 -8.63 7.19
C HIS A 130 12.66 -10.03 7.21
N GLN A 131 13.51 -11.05 7.17
CA GLN A 131 13.08 -12.43 7.31
C GLN A 131 13.86 -13.10 8.43
N LEU A 132 13.14 -13.80 9.30
CA LEU A 132 13.68 -14.72 10.28
C LEU A 132 13.33 -16.15 9.84
N VAL A 133 14.21 -17.09 10.11
CA VAL A 133 14.01 -18.52 9.81
C VAL A 133 14.13 -19.35 11.09
N LYS A 134 13.17 -20.24 11.30
CA LYS A 134 13.17 -21.21 12.40
C LYS A 134 14.20 -22.29 12.11
N THR A 135 15.08 -22.54 13.07
CA THR A 135 16.02 -23.66 13.05
C THR A 135 15.87 -24.52 14.30
N ALA A 136 16.49 -25.70 14.30
CA ALA A 136 16.59 -26.55 15.49
C ALA A 136 17.20 -25.82 16.71
N ALA A 137 18.05 -24.82 16.48
CA ALA A 137 18.70 -24.02 17.53
C ALA A 137 17.95 -22.71 17.86
N GLY A 138 16.71 -22.56 17.41
CA GLY A 138 15.90 -21.36 17.58
C GLY A 138 15.79 -20.50 16.32
N TRP A 139 15.23 -19.31 16.46
CA TRP A 139 15.09 -18.35 15.35
C TRP A 139 16.43 -17.70 15.01
N ARG A 140 16.68 -17.53 13.71
CA ARG A 140 17.86 -16.86 13.16
C ARG A 140 17.44 -15.87 12.09
N GLU A 141 18.26 -14.85 11.87
CA GLU A 141 18.04 -13.93 10.75
C GLU A 141 18.36 -14.62 9.43
N ARG A 142 17.53 -14.42 8.41
CA ARG A 142 17.78 -14.89 7.04
C ARG A 142 18.42 -13.76 6.26
N LEU A 143 19.70 -13.91 5.97
CA LEU A 143 20.55 -12.90 5.33
C LEU A 143 20.73 -13.21 3.84
N VAL A 144 21.31 -12.27 3.11
CA VAL A 144 21.78 -12.49 1.74
C VAL A 144 23.28 -12.76 1.78
N GLY A 145 23.70 -13.92 1.27
CA GLY A 145 25.10 -14.32 1.21
C GLY A 145 25.51 -14.71 -0.21
N MET A 146 26.81 -14.92 -0.42
CA MET A 146 27.35 -15.43 -1.67
C MET A 146 27.50 -16.95 -1.57
N HIS A 147 26.90 -17.68 -2.51
CA HIS A 147 27.02 -19.13 -2.62
C HIS A 147 27.32 -19.48 -4.08
N GLU A 148 28.45 -20.13 -4.37
CA GLU A 148 28.84 -20.49 -5.75
C GLU A 148 28.83 -19.30 -6.74
N GLY A 149 29.20 -18.10 -6.27
CA GLY A 149 29.24 -16.89 -7.11
C GLY A 149 27.88 -16.26 -7.42
N ARG A 150 26.79 -16.74 -6.81
CA ARG A 150 25.45 -16.13 -6.88
C ARG A 150 24.99 -15.67 -5.49
N LEU A 151 24.16 -14.64 -5.45
CA LEU A 151 23.47 -14.27 -4.23
C LEU A 151 22.45 -15.36 -3.88
N ALA A 152 22.37 -15.70 -2.59
CA ALA A 152 21.46 -16.70 -2.09
C ALA A 152 21.08 -16.37 -0.64
N PRO A 153 19.90 -16.83 -0.20
CA PRO A 153 19.53 -16.73 1.20
C PRO A 153 20.43 -17.62 2.05
N VAL A 154 20.98 -17.07 3.14
CA VAL A 154 21.82 -17.79 4.10
C VAL A 154 21.33 -17.59 5.53
N VAL A 155 21.58 -18.56 6.40
CA VAL A 155 21.19 -18.48 7.81
C VAL A 155 22.25 -17.67 8.57
N GLY A 156 21.83 -16.59 9.20
CA GLY A 156 22.68 -15.78 10.07
C GLY A 156 23.03 -16.50 11.37
N ALA A 157 24.20 -16.19 11.92
CA ALA A 157 24.69 -16.80 13.16
C ALA A 157 23.99 -16.27 14.43
N ARG A 158 23.43 -15.05 14.37
CA ARG A 158 22.86 -14.35 15.53
C ARG A 158 21.52 -14.98 15.95
N PRO A 159 21.35 -15.39 17.22
CA PRO A 159 20.05 -15.79 17.75
C PRO A 159 19.05 -14.63 17.76
N MET A 160 17.82 -14.91 17.31
CA MET A 160 16.74 -13.92 17.16
C MET A 160 15.51 -14.27 18.00
N ASP A 161 15.56 -15.32 18.83
CA ASP A 161 14.45 -15.74 19.69
C ASP A 161 13.94 -14.62 20.60
N ALA A 162 14.86 -13.81 21.14
CA ALA A 162 14.49 -12.63 21.91
C ALA A 162 13.79 -11.57 21.06
N ALA A 163 14.16 -11.34 19.80
CA ALA A 163 13.47 -10.38 18.94
C ALA A 163 12.06 -10.86 18.56
N VAL A 164 11.89 -12.17 18.41
CA VAL A 164 10.59 -12.81 18.18
C VAL A 164 9.70 -12.75 19.44
N ALA A 165 10.29 -12.89 20.64
CA ALA A 165 9.58 -12.87 21.92
C ALA A 165 9.38 -11.46 22.52
N MET A 166 10.28 -10.50 22.26
CA MET A 166 10.27 -9.12 22.76
C MET A 166 9.42 -8.16 21.92
N GLY A 167 8.76 -8.64 20.86
CA GLY A 167 7.55 -7.99 20.39
C GLY A 167 6.46 -8.14 21.45
N GLY A 168 6.61 -7.55 22.65
CA GLY A 168 5.76 -7.75 23.83
C GLY A 168 4.30 -7.28 23.69
N THR A 169 3.88 -7.08 22.44
CA THR A 169 2.56 -6.71 21.92
C THR A 169 2.23 -7.51 20.65
N VAL A 170 2.85 -8.69 20.42
CA VAL A 170 2.40 -9.58 19.33
C VAL A 170 1.02 -10.12 19.68
N SER A 171 0.11 -10.11 18.70
CA SER A 171 -1.19 -10.75 18.87
C SER A 171 -1.06 -12.20 19.33
N ALA A 172 -2.05 -12.67 20.10
CA ALA A 172 -2.11 -14.06 20.53
C ALA A 172 -2.04 -15.05 19.34
N ALA A 173 -2.57 -14.66 18.18
CA ALA A 173 -2.49 -15.42 16.94
C ALA A 173 -1.05 -15.56 16.43
N LEU A 174 -0.27 -14.46 16.39
CA LEU A 174 1.13 -14.51 15.99
C LEU A 174 1.98 -15.30 17.00
N ALA A 175 1.72 -15.14 18.31
CA ALA A 175 2.40 -15.92 19.34
C ALA A 175 2.18 -17.44 19.17
N ALA A 176 0.95 -17.85 18.86
CA ALA A 176 0.63 -19.26 18.59
C ALA A 176 1.38 -19.79 17.35
N LEU A 177 1.39 -19.02 16.25
CA LEU A 177 2.15 -19.39 15.05
C LEU A 177 3.64 -19.57 15.32
N ILE A 178 4.24 -18.68 16.11
CA ILE A 178 5.65 -18.74 16.47
C ILE A 178 5.95 -19.98 17.31
N ALA A 179 5.09 -20.31 18.28
CA ALA A 179 5.28 -21.44 19.18
C ALA A 179 5.24 -22.78 18.42
N ASP A 180 4.34 -22.91 17.45
CA ASP A 180 4.15 -24.12 16.66
C ASP A 180 4.97 -24.13 15.34
N ALA A 181 5.87 -23.15 15.15
CA ALA A 181 6.63 -23.00 13.92
C ALA A 181 7.58 -24.18 13.68
N PRO A 182 7.46 -24.92 12.57
CA PRO A 182 8.38 -25.99 12.23
C PRO A 182 9.74 -25.45 11.79
N ASP A 183 10.78 -26.29 11.83
CA ASP A 183 12.08 -25.97 11.26
C ASP A 183 11.95 -25.61 9.77
N GLY A 184 12.62 -24.53 9.37
CA GLY A 184 12.51 -23.93 8.04
C GLY A 184 11.36 -22.94 7.88
N ALA A 185 10.47 -22.78 8.87
CA ALA A 185 9.46 -21.74 8.84
C ALA A 185 10.09 -20.35 8.74
N ILE A 186 9.47 -19.47 7.96
CA ILE A 186 9.93 -18.09 7.78
C ILE A 186 8.93 -17.15 8.44
N LEU A 187 9.42 -16.22 9.25
CA LEU A 187 8.66 -15.09 9.75
C LEU A 187 9.16 -13.84 9.02
N GLU A 188 8.25 -13.11 8.38
CA GLU A 188 8.55 -11.90 7.62
C GLU A 188 7.98 -10.68 8.34
N SER A 189 8.72 -9.58 8.37
CA SER A 189 8.26 -8.33 8.97
C SER A 189 8.80 -7.13 8.18
N SER A 190 8.09 -6.00 8.22
CA SER A 190 8.53 -4.76 7.57
C SER A 190 8.57 -3.62 8.59
N PRO A 191 9.71 -3.37 9.25
CA PRO A 191 9.90 -2.21 10.12
C PRO A 191 9.67 -0.88 9.37
N ALA A 192 9.99 -0.83 8.08
CA ALA A 192 9.77 0.34 7.24
C ALA A 192 8.27 0.62 7.01
N SER A 193 7.48 -0.41 6.68
CA SER A 193 6.02 -0.26 6.55
C SER A 193 5.39 0.13 7.88
N ALA A 194 5.82 -0.48 9.00
CA ALA A 194 5.36 -0.11 10.33
C ALA A 194 5.68 1.36 10.66
N ALA A 195 6.90 1.83 10.37
CA ALA A 195 7.27 3.22 10.60
C ALA A 195 6.44 4.20 9.76
N ALA A 196 6.19 3.89 8.47
CA ALA A 196 5.37 4.71 7.59
C ALA A 196 3.90 4.78 8.08
N VAL A 197 3.30 3.64 8.40
CA VAL A 197 1.92 3.58 8.94
C VAL A 197 1.83 4.29 10.28
N ARG A 198 2.83 4.13 11.16
CA ARG A 198 2.90 4.84 12.45
C ARG A 198 2.96 6.35 12.26
N ALA A 199 3.83 6.84 11.39
CA ALA A 199 3.95 8.26 11.11
C ALA A 199 2.66 8.85 10.55
N VAL A 200 1.98 8.13 9.63
CA VAL A 200 0.64 8.52 9.16
C VAL A 200 -0.35 8.56 10.32
N ALA A 201 -0.39 7.53 11.16
CA ALA A 201 -1.33 7.45 12.27
C ALA A 201 -1.16 8.61 13.27
N GLU A 202 0.08 8.93 13.62
CA GLU A 202 0.41 10.04 14.53
C GLU A 202 -0.04 11.39 13.94
N ARG A 203 0.15 11.60 12.64
CA ARG A 203 -0.33 12.81 11.94
C ARG A 203 -1.85 12.89 11.97
N LEU A 204 -2.54 11.81 11.60
CA LEU A 204 -4.02 11.77 11.64
C LEU A 204 -4.54 12.05 13.05
N ALA A 205 -3.94 11.46 14.08
CA ALA A 205 -4.31 11.68 15.47
C ALA A 205 -4.13 13.15 15.89
N ALA A 206 -3.04 13.79 15.47
CA ALA A 206 -2.70 15.15 15.86
C ALA A 206 -3.51 16.24 15.15
N GLN A 207 -3.75 16.12 13.83
CA GLN A 207 -4.30 17.22 13.01
C GLN A 207 -5.62 16.88 12.29
N GLY A 208 -6.17 15.68 12.52
CA GLY A 208 -7.38 15.23 11.83
C GLY A 208 -7.08 14.61 10.47
N GLY A 209 -8.09 13.97 9.90
CA GLY A 209 -8.02 13.39 8.55
C GLY A 209 -8.35 11.90 8.50
N ALA A 210 -8.12 11.35 7.31
CA ALA A 210 -8.28 9.93 7.02
C ALA A 210 -7.22 9.43 6.03
N ALA A 211 -6.92 8.14 6.07
CA ALA A 211 -6.00 7.49 5.15
C ALA A 211 -6.58 6.17 4.61
N LEU A 212 -6.24 5.87 3.35
CA LEU A 212 -6.42 4.56 2.73
C LEU A 212 -5.06 3.96 2.37
N PHE A 213 -4.80 2.75 2.85
CA PHE A 213 -3.71 1.90 2.38
C PHE A 213 -4.30 0.77 1.54
N ILE A 214 -3.86 0.65 0.29
CA ILE A 214 -4.37 -0.34 -0.66
C ILE A 214 -3.18 -1.12 -1.19
N ASP A 215 -3.13 -2.41 -0.87
CA ASP A 215 -1.99 -3.24 -1.22
C ASP A 215 -2.36 -4.73 -1.19
N TYR A 216 -1.57 -5.58 -1.81
CA TYR A 216 -1.77 -7.03 -1.69
C TYR A 216 -1.11 -7.58 -0.44
N GLY A 217 -1.87 -8.41 0.26
CA GLY A 217 -1.50 -8.78 1.61
C GLY A 217 -2.50 -9.68 2.30
N HIS A 218 -2.27 -9.86 3.60
CA HIS A 218 -3.06 -10.73 4.46
C HIS A 218 -3.55 -9.97 5.69
N THR A 219 -4.71 -10.39 6.20
CA THR A 219 -5.39 -9.78 7.36
C THR A 219 -5.20 -10.58 8.64
N ALA A 220 -4.46 -11.68 8.57
CA ALA A 220 -4.06 -12.50 9.71
C ALA A 220 -2.56 -12.77 9.63
N PRO A 221 -1.87 -12.89 10.78
CA PRO A 221 -0.47 -13.29 10.81
C PRO A 221 -0.26 -14.61 10.05
N ARG A 222 0.90 -14.76 9.40
CA ARG A 222 1.25 -15.98 8.65
C ARG A 222 2.75 -16.23 8.67
N LEU A 223 3.10 -17.51 8.50
CA LEU A 223 4.48 -17.93 8.23
C LEU A 223 4.68 -18.17 6.73
N GLY A 224 5.93 -18.03 6.27
CA GLY A 224 6.36 -18.22 4.90
C GLY A 224 6.79 -16.92 4.23
N SER A 225 7.80 -17.01 3.37
CA SER A 225 8.28 -15.89 2.56
C SER A 225 7.20 -15.42 1.59
N THR A 226 7.00 -14.11 1.47
CA THR A 226 6.22 -13.52 0.38
C THR A 226 7.05 -12.68 -0.57
N LEU A 227 8.32 -12.43 -0.21
CA LEU A 227 9.30 -11.82 -1.09
C LEU A 227 9.26 -12.44 -2.49
N GLN A 228 8.98 -11.61 -3.47
CA GLN A 228 8.95 -11.96 -4.89
C GLN A 228 9.70 -10.91 -5.70
N ALA A 229 10.08 -11.29 -6.92
CA ALA A 229 10.67 -10.40 -7.89
C ALA A 229 9.92 -10.49 -9.22
N VAL A 230 9.59 -9.34 -9.79
CA VAL A 230 8.89 -9.26 -11.08
C VAL A 230 9.72 -8.44 -12.07
N ARG A 231 9.84 -8.95 -13.29
CA ARG A 231 10.45 -8.27 -14.42
C ARG A 231 9.72 -8.64 -15.69
N ALA A 232 9.36 -7.65 -16.53
CA ALA A 232 8.61 -7.84 -17.76
C ALA A 232 7.40 -8.78 -17.59
N HIS A 233 6.55 -8.49 -16.59
CA HIS A 233 5.36 -9.25 -16.20
C HIS A 233 5.60 -10.73 -15.84
N ARG A 234 6.85 -11.12 -15.53
CA ARG A 234 7.20 -12.50 -15.14
C ARG A 234 7.88 -12.54 -13.78
N LYS A 235 7.53 -13.56 -12.99
CA LYS A 235 8.24 -13.86 -11.75
C LYS A 235 9.65 -14.33 -12.08
N VAL A 236 10.63 -13.72 -11.45
CA VAL A 236 12.05 -14.06 -11.55
C VAL A 236 12.61 -14.38 -10.17
N ASP A 237 13.82 -14.94 -10.12
CA ASP A 237 14.54 -15.13 -8.86
C ASP A 237 14.97 -13.76 -8.30
N ALA A 238 14.56 -13.48 -7.05
CA ALA A 238 14.86 -12.24 -6.34
C ALA A 238 16.35 -11.98 -6.12
N PHE A 239 17.18 -13.01 -6.19
CA PHE A 239 18.62 -12.90 -5.97
C PHE A 239 19.44 -12.85 -7.28
N ALA A 240 18.81 -13.11 -8.43
CA ALA A 240 19.52 -13.26 -9.69
C ALA A 240 19.99 -11.93 -10.28
N MET A 241 19.18 -10.87 -10.20
CA MET A 241 19.45 -9.59 -10.87
C MET A 241 19.05 -8.39 -9.99
N PRO A 242 19.78 -8.14 -8.87
CA PRO A 242 19.47 -7.01 -7.99
C PRO A 242 19.47 -5.68 -8.74
N GLY A 243 18.44 -4.87 -8.53
CA GLY A 243 18.24 -3.58 -9.19
C GLY A 243 17.62 -3.65 -10.59
N GLU A 244 17.46 -4.83 -11.18
CA GLU A 244 16.84 -5.02 -12.50
C GLU A 244 15.42 -5.62 -12.44
N ALA A 245 14.98 -6.05 -11.26
CA ALA A 245 13.63 -6.55 -11.03
C ALA A 245 13.00 -5.80 -9.85
N ASP A 246 11.70 -5.59 -9.92
CA ASP A 246 10.94 -5.03 -8.81
C ASP A 246 10.83 -6.09 -7.72
N LEU A 247 11.30 -5.76 -6.51
CA LEU A 247 11.17 -6.64 -5.37
C LEU A 247 9.98 -6.18 -4.54
N THR A 248 9.08 -7.10 -4.25
CA THR A 248 7.91 -6.82 -3.43
C THR A 248 7.64 -7.92 -2.42
N ALA A 249 6.89 -7.58 -1.39
CA ALA A 249 6.40 -8.51 -0.38
C ALA A 249 4.95 -8.18 -0.02
N HIS A 250 4.20 -9.18 0.40
CA HIS A 250 2.83 -8.99 0.88
C HIS A 250 2.83 -8.15 2.16
N VAL A 251 1.81 -7.31 2.29
CA VAL A 251 1.59 -6.50 3.48
C VAL A 251 0.88 -7.31 4.57
N ASP A 252 1.42 -7.29 5.79
CA ASP A 252 0.74 -7.79 6.99
C ASP A 252 -0.19 -6.71 7.54
N PHE A 253 -1.43 -6.68 7.07
CA PHE A 253 -2.42 -5.69 7.50
C PHE A 253 -2.86 -5.85 8.95
N ALA A 254 -2.68 -7.02 9.57
CA ALA A 254 -2.95 -7.19 11.00
C ALA A 254 -1.92 -6.40 11.82
N ALA A 255 -0.63 -6.57 11.49
CA ALA A 255 0.45 -5.81 12.13
C ALA A 255 0.34 -4.29 11.84
N MET A 256 -0.07 -3.91 10.62
CA MET A 256 -0.25 -2.49 10.29
C MET A 256 -1.42 -1.85 11.04
N ALA A 257 -2.53 -2.58 11.27
CA ALA A 257 -3.64 -2.10 12.07
C ALA A 257 -3.21 -1.83 13.53
N GLU A 258 -2.54 -2.80 14.17
CA GLU A 258 -1.99 -2.64 15.53
C GLU A 258 -1.03 -1.44 15.61
N THR A 259 -0.18 -1.28 14.58
CA THR A 259 0.76 -0.16 14.49
C THR A 259 0.05 1.19 14.40
N ALA A 260 -1.02 1.26 13.60
CA ALA A 260 -1.82 2.47 13.44
C ALA A 260 -2.55 2.86 14.74
N GLU A 261 -3.17 1.88 15.41
CA GLU A 261 -3.87 2.10 16.69
C GLU A 261 -2.89 2.56 17.78
N ALA A 262 -1.72 1.94 17.85
CA ALA A 262 -0.69 2.37 18.77
C ALA A 262 -0.19 3.80 18.47
N GLY A 263 -0.30 4.26 17.21
CA GLY A 263 -0.07 5.64 16.76
C GLY A 263 -1.21 6.63 17.06
N GLY A 264 -2.30 6.16 17.67
CA GLY A 264 -3.45 6.97 18.05
C GLY A 264 -4.49 7.18 16.95
N ALA A 265 -4.30 6.63 15.76
CA ALA A 265 -5.33 6.62 14.73
C ALA A 265 -6.36 5.52 15.02
N ARG A 266 -7.61 5.76 14.65
CA ARG A 266 -8.66 4.75 14.66
C ARG A 266 -8.55 3.89 13.41
N TRP A 267 -8.35 2.59 13.59
CA TRP A 267 -8.52 1.60 12.53
C TRP A 267 -10.01 1.44 12.24
N MET A 268 -10.42 1.67 10.98
CA MET A 268 -11.82 1.52 10.56
C MET A 268 -12.15 0.08 10.17
N GLY A 269 -11.13 -0.71 9.84
CA GLY A 269 -11.27 -2.04 9.28
C GLY A 269 -10.32 -2.26 8.10
N THR A 270 -10.14 -3.53 7.75
CA THR A 270 -9.42 -3.96 6.55
C THR A 270 -10.32 -4.89 5.75
N ALA A 271 -10.62 -4.51 4.52
CA ALA A 271 -11.52 -5.25 3.63
C ALA A 271 -10.77 -5.77 2.40
N GLU A 272 -11.29 -6.82 1.78
CA GLU A 272 -10.86 -7.20 0.43
C GLU A 272 -11.25 -6.12 -0.58
N GLN A 273 -10.36 -5.83 -1.53
CA GLN A 273 -10.54 -4.75 -2.50
C GLN A 273 -11.84 -4.91 -3.30
N GLY A 274 -12.14 -6.11 -3.77
CA GLY A 274 -13.34 -6.37 -4.55
C GLY A 274 -14.61 -6.06 -3.76
N HIS A 275 -14.69 -6.57 -2.52
CA HIS A 275 -15.79 -6.29 -1.61
C HIS A 275 -15.92 -4.79 -1.30
N TRP A 276 -14.82 -4.12 -1.01
CA TRP A 276 -14.79 -2.69 -0.72
C TRP A 276 -15.27 -1.85 -1.92
N LEU A 277 -14.75 -2.10 -3.12
CA LEU A 277 -15.15 -1.40 -4.34
C LEU A 277 -16.63 -1.63 -4.69
N HIS A 278 -17.13 -2.86 -4.50
CA HIS A 278 -18.56 -3.16 -4.66
C HIS A 278 -19.43 -2.40 -3.65
N ALA A 279 -19.01 -2.32 -2.39
CA ALA A 279 -19.70 -1.53 -1.37
C ALA A 279 -19.74 -0.03 -1.69
N LEU A 280 -18.74 0.49 -2.40
CA LEU A 280 -18.71 1.88 -2.90
C LEU A 280 -19.48 2.09 -4.22
N GLY A 281 -20.04 1.03 -4.81
CA GLY A 281 -20.87 1.13 -6.00
C GLY A 281 -20.11 1.08 -7.33
N ILE A 282 -18.95 0.41 -7.40
CA ILE A 282 -18.18 0.26 -8.66
C ILE A 282 -19.02 -0.32 -9.81
N GLY A 283 -19.95 -1.24 -9.54
CA GLY A 283 -20.83 -1.81 -10.55
C GLY A 283 -21.76 -0.76 -11.18
N ALA A 284 -22.33 0.12 -10.37
CA ALA A 284 -23.16 1.22 -10.87
C ALA A 284 -22.33 2.20 -11.71
N ARG A 285 -21.08 2.44 -11.30
CA ARG A 285 -20.17 3.31 -12.06
C ARG A 285 -19.78 2.70 -13.41
N ALA A 286 -19.44 1.41 -13.44
CA ALA A 286 -19.15 0.67 -14.66
C ALA A 286 -20.32 0.75 -15.66
N GLN A 287 -21.55 0.54 -15.18
CA GLN A 287 -22.75 0.67 -16.00
C GLN A 287 -22.95 2.09 -16.55
N ALA A 288 -22.71 3.11 -15.73
CA ALA A 288 -22.81 4.50 -16.17
C ALA A 288 -21.80 4.83 -17.28
N LEU A 289 -20.54 4.39 -17.12
CA LEU A 289 -19.51 4.55 -18.15
C LEU A 289 -19.87 3.78 -19.43
N ALA A 290 -20.33 2.53 -19.30
CA ALA A 290 -20.77 1.69 -20.42
C ALA A 290 -21.89 2.34 -21.24
N ARG A 291 -22.86 2.99 -20.57
CA ARG A 291 -23.92 3.76 -21.26
C ARG A 291 -23.37 4.95 -22.03
N SER A 292 -22.39 5.66 -21.46
CA SER A 292 -21.80 6.85 -22.10
C SER A 292 -20.79 6.52 -23.21
N ALA A 293 -20.21 5.32 -23.18
CA ALA A 293 -19.21 4.85 -24.15
C ALA A 293 -19.50 3.40 -24.58
N PRO A 294 -20.56 3.16 -25.40
CA PRO A 294 -20.95 1.80 -25.80
C PRO A 294 -19.83 0.99 -26.48
N ALA A 295 -18.92 1.66 -27.18
CA ALA A 295 -17.76 1.02 -27.81
C ALA A 295 -16.72 0.47 -26.81
N GLN A 296 -16.73 0.93 -25.56
CA GLN A 296 -15.76 0.54 -24.52
C GLN A 296 -16.31 -0.50 -23.53
N VAL A 297 -17.53 -0.99 -23.71
CA VAL A 297 -18.21 -1.89 -22.76
C VAL A 297 -17.37 -3.12 -22.42
N ALA A 298 -16.77 -3.77 -23.43
CA ALA A 298 -15.93 -4.95 -23.20
C ALA A 298 -14.70 -4.62 -22.33
N THR A 299 -14.02 -3.51 -22.63
CA THR A 299 -12.87 -3.03 -21.85
C THR A 299 -13.26 -2.69 -20.42
N LEU A 300 -14.39 -2.01 -20.22
CA LEU A 300 -14.91 -1.65 -18.90
C LEU A 300 -15.27 -2.87 -18.06
N ASN A 301 -15.88 -3.88 -18.67
CA ASN A 301 -16.21 -5.14 -17.99
C ASN A 301 -14.94 -5.92 -17.61
N ALA A 302 -13.96 -5.99 -18.50
CA ALA A 302 -12.68 -6.62 -18.20
C ALA A 302 -11.93 -5.89 -17.07
N ALA A 303 -11.97 -4.57 -17.06
CA ALA A 303 -11.37 -3.77 -15.99
C ALA A 303 -12.11 -3.93 -14.66
N LEU A 304 -13.44 -3.99 -14.68
CA LEU A 304 -14.25 -4.28 -13.49
C LEU A 304 -13.87 -5.64 -12.91
N ASP A 305 -13.87 -6.70 -13.73
CA ASP A 305 -13.49 -8.05 -13.30
C ASP A 305 -12.05 -8.09 -12.77
N ARG A 306 -11.11 -7.41 -13.44
CA ARG A 306 -9.72 -7.33 -12.98
C ARG A 306 -9.61 -6.71 -11.58
N LEU A 307 -10.36 -5.65 -11.31
CA LEU A 307 -10.32 -4.92 -10.04
C LEU A 307 -11.05 -5.64 -8.91
N THR A 308 -12.14 -6.37 -9.21
CA THR A 308 -13.05 -6.90 -8.19
C THR A 308 -13.17 -8.42 -8.12
N GLY A 309 -12.77 -9.13 -9.17
CA GLY A 309 -12.84 -10.59 -9.24
C GLY A 309 -11.95 -11.26 -8.18
N GLU A 310 -12.48 -12.29 -7.53
CA GLU A 310 -11.80 -13.02 -6.45
C GLU A 310 -10.47 -13.65 -6.90
N SER A 311 -10.45 -14.22 -8.12
CA SER A 311 -9.25 -14.77 -8.76
C SER A 311 -8.34 -13.71 -9.39
N GLN A 312 -8.72 -12.44 -9.32
CA GLN A 312 -8.00 -11.29 -9.83
C GLN A 312 -7.43 -10.47 -8.65
N MET A 313 -7.62 -9.15 -8.66
CA MET A 313 -7.18 -8.28 -7.57
C MET A 313 -8.15 -8.30 -6.38
N GLY A 314 -9.39 -8.76 -6.59
CA GLY A 314 -10.49 -8.58 -5.65
C GLY A 314 -10.23 -9.14 -4.25
N ALA A 315 -9.74 -10.39 -4.18
CA ALA A 315 -9.40 -11.01 -2.91
C ALA A 315 -7.92 -10.81 -2.52
N LEU A 316 -7.01 -10.76 -3.50
CA LEU A 316 -5.58 -10.61 -3.23
C LEU A 316 -5.26 -9.26 -2.56
N PHE A 317 -5.83 -8.17 -3.10
CA PHE A 317 -5.66 -6.83 -2.57
C PHE A 317 -6.57 -6.58 -1.38
N LYS A 318 -6.06 -5.84 -0.40
CA LYS A 318 -6.80 -5.36 0.75
C LYS A 318 -6.81 -3.84 0.75
N VAL A 319 -7.85 -3.28 1.34
CA VAL A 319 -8.00 -1.86 1.62
C VAL A 319 -8.08 -1.73 3.13
N MET A 320 -7.16 -0.98 3.74
CA MET A 320 -7.18 -0.62 5.15
C MET A 320 -7.50 0.86 5.30
N GLY A 321 -8.55 1.16 6.07
CA GLY A 321 -8.97 2.52 6.36
C GLY A 321 -8.52 2.97 7.75
N LEU A 322 -7.91 4.15 7.83
CA LEU A 322 -7.55 4.81 9.09
C LEU A 322 -8.18 6.20 9.16
N ALA A 323 -8.46 6.69 10.36
CA ALA A 323 -8.76 8.10 10.57
C ALA A 323 -8.35 8.59 11.95
N ASN A 324 -8.37 9.90 12.11
CA ASN A 324 -8.46 10.52 13.43
C ASN A 324 -9.63 9.92 14.25
N PRO A 325 -9.49 9.70 15.57
CA PRO A 325 -10.56 9.14 16.40
C PRO A 325 -11.89 9.91 16.36
N GLY A 326 -11.84 11.23 16.22
CA GLY A 326 -13.02 12.11 16.14
C GLY A 326 -13.65 12.23 14.75
N TRP A 327 -13.03 11.64 13.72
CA TRP A 327 -13.58 11.64 12.36
C TRP A 327 -14.61 10.53 12.17
N PRO A 328 -15.54 10.67 11.22
CA PRO A 328 -16.58 9.68 11.00
C PRO A 328 -16.02 8.37 10.42
N ALA A 329 -16.79 7.28 10.46
CA ALA A 329 -16.41 6.04 9.79
C ALA A 329 -16.50 6.18 8.27
N GLY A 330 -15.57 5.58 7.53
CA GLY A 330 -15.63 5.48 6.07
C GLY A 330 -16.52 4.33 5.61
N ALA A 331 -17.13 4.47 4.43
CA ALA A 331 -17.91 3.39 3.82
C ALA A 331 -17.01 2.22 3.39
N GLY A 332 -17.59 1.02 3.26
CA GLY A 332 -16.91 -0.17 2.77
C GLY A 332 -16.14 -0.98 3.83
N PHE A 333 -16.07 -0.52 5.08
CA PHE A 333 -15.47 -1.25 6.18
C PHE A 333 -16.57 -1.82 7.09
N ALA A 334 -16.60 -3.15 7.25
CA ALA A 334 -17.46 -3.80 8.24
C ALA A 334 -16.89 -3.60 9.65
N ARG A 335 -17.78 -3.45 10.63
CA ARG A 335 -17.40 -3.50 12.06
C ARG A 335 -17.23 -4.94 12.50
#